data_AF-A0A3D2C3V1-F1
#
_entry.id   AF-A0A3D2C3V1-F1
#
_cell.length_a   1.000
_cell.length_b   1.000
_cell.length_c   1.000
_cell.angle_alpha   90.00
_cell.angle_beta   90.00
_cell.angle_gamma   90.00
#
_symmetry.space_group_name_H-M   'P 1'
#
loop_
_entity.id
_entity.type
_entity.pdbx_description
1 polymer ?
#
loop_
_entity_poly.entity_id
_entity_poly.type
_entity_poly.pdbx_seq_one_letter_code
_entity_poly.pdbx_strand_id
1 'polypeptide(L)'
;MRFLMLSLTLAAVTTACTDGSKGDDGDATDATDATDATAAPNADNDADGHPASSDCDDNNTAVHPGAEEVPYDGLDNDCDPSTPDDDLDGDGFGIAEDCDDEDASLNPGASERCDGLDNDCDGTVDNNTGPTWYHDGDDDGFGDPNDTIEHCDGDIEYVANNDDCDDDQSSVNPAADELCNGKDDDCDGFTDEEGAADVTPWYADGDGDGYGSLSSPVLACEAPSGHVSESGDCDDAVDSTYPGADEYCDGADNDCDGFTDEEDAIDGETFFLDTDRDGYGDPDAAVTACEAPSGAVADNTDCDDRSAGIHPGAEETWYDGVDQNCDGLNDYDADGDGDLPELWGGGDCNDGDATIYLGATDTWYDGV
;
A
#
# COMPACT_ATOMS: atom_id res chain seq x y z
N MET A 1 43.42 -7.10 -27.12
CA MET A 1 44.23 -6.46 -28.18
C MET A 1 45.27 -5.58 -27.50
N ARG A 2 46.56 -5.83 -27.79
CA ARG A 2 47.78 -5.02 -27.55
C ARG A 2 47.85 -4.02 -26.37
N PHE A 3 48.72 -4.39 -25.42
CA PHE A 3 49.53 -3.54 -24.54
C PHE A 3 50.31 -2.44 -25.28
N LEU A 4 50.50 -1.28 -24.63
CA LEU A 4 51.71 -0.46 -24.79
C LEU A 4 52.06 0.25 -23.46
N MET A 5 53.01 -0.33 -22.73
CA MET A 5 53.78 0.35 -21.67
C MET A 5 54.79 1.29 -22.33
N LEU A 6 54.89 2.54 -21.85
CA LEU A 6 56.00 3.43 -22.19
C LEU A 6 56.98 3.47 -21.01
N SER A 7 58.21 3.04 -21.32
CA SER A 7 59.28 2.77 -20.37
C SER A 7 60.05 4.03 -20.01
N LEU A 8 60.32 4.14 -18.71
CA LEU A 8 61.24 5.04 -18.03
C LEU A 8 62.69 4.85 -18.50
N THR A 9 63.41 5.93 -18.80
CA THR A 9 64.90 5.97 -18.81
C THR A 9 65.39 7.34 -18.35
N LEU A 10 65.79 7.45 -17.07
CA LEU A 10 66.53 8.60 -16.54
C LEU A 10 68.03 8.25 -16.54
N ALA A 11 68.80 8.98 -17.34
CA ALA A 11 70.24 8.79 -17.48
C ALA A 11 70.99 9.49 -16.33
N ALA A 12 71.82 8.73 -15.63
CA ALA A 12 72.79 9.25 -14.68
C ALA A 12 73.93 9.98 -15.41
N VAL A 13 74.28 11.17 -14.94
CA VAL A 13 75.58 11.79 -15.22
C VAL A 13 76.18 12.26 -13.90
N THR A 14 77.17 11.52 -13.45
CA THR A 14 78.10 11.89 -12.38
C THR A 14 79.15 12.87 -12.92
N THR A 15 79.43 13.96 -12.21
CA THR A 15 80.74 14.63 -12.28
C THR A 15 81.06 15.22 -10.91
N ALA A 16 82.22 14.82 -10.39
CA ALA A 16 82.83 15.33 -9.17
C ALA A 16 84.03 16.24 -9.50
N CYS A 17 84.56 16.88 -8.44
CA CYS A 17 85.77 17.74 -8.32
C CYS A 17 85.46 19.25 -8.31
N THR A 18 85.94 20.09 -7.39
CA THR A 18 86.96 19.98 -6.32
C THR A 18 86.84 21.15 -5.34
N ASP A 19 87.34 20.92 -4.13
CA ASP A 19 87.50 21.82 -2.99
C ASP A 19 88.78 22.70 -3.10
N GLY A 20 88.81 23.84 -2.39
CA GLY A 20 89.96 24.75 -2.22
C GLY A 20 89.70 26.18 -2.76
N SER A 21 89.79 27.27 -2.01
CA SER A 21 90.86 27.61 -1.05
C SER A 21 90.46 28.73 -0.08
N LYS A 22 90.96 28.63 1.15
CA LYS A 22 91.07 29.72 2.14
C LYS A 22 92.38 30.49 1.95
N GLY A 23 92.37 31.77 2.33
CA GLY A 23 93.54 32.66 2.54
C GLY A 23 93.08 34.12 2.43
N ASP A 24 93.52 35.09 3.22
CA ASP A 24 94.53 35.15 4.28
C ASP A 24 94.32 36.50 5.03
N ASP A 25 94.91 36.56 6.22
CA ASP A 25 94.86 37.61 7.24
C ASP A 25 95.46 38.97 6.80
N GLY A 26 95.08 40.05 7.48
CA GLY A 26 95.66 41.39 7.25
C GLY A 26 95.34 42.43 8.33
N ASP A 27 96.01 42.30 9.47
CA ASP A 27 96.09 43.21 10.62
C ASP A 27 96.65 44.62 10.28
N ALA A 28 96.35 45.57 11.16
CA ALA A 28 96.40 47.03 11.11
C ALA A 28 97.76 47.72 10.97
N THR A 29 97.74 48.98 10.50
CA THR A 29 98.57 50.14 10.94
C THR A 29 97.90 51.44 10.45
N ASP A 30 97.39 52.34 11.29
CA ASP A 30 98.04 53.42 12.09
C ASP A 30 97.99 54.83 11.42
N ALA A 31 97.07 55.64 11.98
CA ALA A 31 96.98 57.10 12.18
C ALA A 31 97.55 58.13 11.18
N THR A 32 96.74 59.10 10.74
CA THR A 32 96.54 60.40 11.44
C THR A 32 95.71 61.38 10.60
N ASP A 33 94.95 62.20 11.34
CA ASP A 33 94.51 63.57 11.03
C ASP A 33 93.02 63.78 10.74
N ALA A 34 92.50 64.72 11.52
CA ALA A 34 91.11 64.92 11.87
C ALA A 34 90.45 65.99 11.00
N THR A 35 89.15 65.84 10.74
CA THR A 35 88.12 66.87 10.97
C THR A 35 86.73 66.32 10.62
N ASP A 36 85.84 66.38 11.60
CA ASP A 36 84.49 66.93 11.41
C ASP A 36 83.47 66.14 10.55
N ALA A 37 82.84 65.14 11.16
CA ALA A 37 81.39 65.06 11.29
C ALA A 37 81.06 63.87 12.19
N THR A 38 80.49 64.17 13.36
CA THR A 38 79.79 63.18 14.18
C THR A 38 78.59 62.68 13.37
N ALA A 39 78.67 61.48 12.77
CA ALA A 39 77.47 60.72 12.47
C ALA A 39 76.85 60.38 13.82
N ALA A 40 75.83 61.13 14.22
CA ALA A 40 75.05 60.81 15.40
C ALA A 40 74.51 59.37 15.21
N PRO A 41 74.49 58.51 16.24
CA PRO A 41 73.97 57.15 16.16
C PRO A 41 72.42 57.09 15.99
N ASN A 42 71.84 58.15 15.43
CA ASN A 42 70.44 58.41 15.22
C ASN A 42 70.29 59.51 14.16
N ALA A 43 71.11 59.42 13.10
CA ALA A 43 70.95 60.26 11.92
C ALA A 43 69.72 59.77 11.15
N ASP A 44 69.07 60.71 10.47
CA ASP A 44 67.95 60.51 9.54
C ASP A 44 68.58 60.78 8.17
N ASN A 45 68.98 59.71 7.45
CA ASN A 45 69.84 59.85 6.27
C ASN A 45 69.06 60.21 5.00
N ASP A 46 67.79 59.86 4.92
CA ASP A 46 66.93 60.14 3.77
C ASP A 46 66.00 61.35 3.97
N ALA A 47 65.95 61.88 5.19
CA ALA A 47 65.26 63.10 5.61
C ALA A 47 63.73 63.02 5.58
N ASP A 48 63.16 61.86 5.88
CA ASP A 48 61.71 61.66 6.00
C ASP A 48 61.14 62.03 7.39
N GLY A 49 62.04 62.27 8.37
CA GLY A 49 61.70 62.64 9.74
C GLY A 49 61.79 61.48 10.76
N HIS A 50 62.15 60.28 10.31
CA HIS A 50 62.40 59.10 11.12
C HIS A 50 63.91 58.80 11.14
N PRO A 51 64.55 58.72 12.32
CA PRO A 51 65.98 58.42 12.37
C PRO A 51 66.22 56.90 12.32
N ALA A 52 67.43 56.50 11.94
CA ALA A 52 67.92 55.12 11.81
C ALA A 52 67.64 54.14 12.98
N SER A 53 67.25 54.62 14.16
CA SER A 53 66.89 53.75 15.30
C SER A 53 65.43 53.30 15.32
N SER A 54 64.57 53.98 14.55
CA SER A 54 63.15 53.64 14.39
C SER A 54 62.80 53.26 12.97
N ASP A 55 63.63 53.61 11.99
CA ASP A 55 63.41 53.31 10.58
C ASP A 55 64.08 51.99 10.16
N CYS A 56 63.32 51.11 9.51
CA CYS A 56 63.78 49.82 9.02
C CYS A 56 64.59 49.92 7.71
N ASP A 57 64.50 51.02 6.95
CA ASP A 57 65.42 51.39 5.87
C ASP A 57 65.65 52.92 5.80
N ASP A 58 66.53 53.42 6.68
CA ASP A 58 66.98 54.82 6.80
C ASP A 58 67.61 55.44 5.53
N ASN A 59 67.62 54.72 4.39
CA ASN A 59 68.05 55.25 3.09
C ASN A 59 66.90 55.37 2.09
N ASN A 60 65.66 55.09 2.49
CA ASN A 60 64.49 55.06 1.63
C ASN A 60 63.31 55.81 2.26
N THR A 61 63.07 57.04 1.78
CA THR A 61 62.02 57.93 2.30
C THR A 61 60.58 57.40 2.24
N ALA A 62 60.36 56.24 1.61
CA ALA A 62 59.06 55.57 1.52
C ALA A 62 58.91 54.43 2.54
N VAL A 63 59.96 54.10 3.29
CA VAL A 63 60.01 53.05 4.31
C VAL A 63 60.24 53.72 5.64
N HIS A 64 59.25 53.73 6.52
CA HIS A 64 59.34 54.31 7.85
C HIS A 64 58.15 53.95 8.73
N PRO A 65 58.27 54.01 10.07
CA PRO A 65 57.16 53.76 10.99
C PRO A 65 55.88 54.54 10.66
N GLY A 66 54.81 53.81 10.33
CA GLY A 66 53.51 54.38 9.98
C GLY A 66 53.42 54.97 8.56
N ALA A 67 54.30 54.55 7.65
CA ALA A 67 54.02 54.61 6.22
C ALA A 67 52.77 53.78 5.87
N GLU A 68 52.29 53.91 4.64
CA GLU A 68 51.26 53.00 4.12
C GLU A 68 51.98 51.81 3.46
N GLU A 69 51.65 50.60 3.88
CA GLU A 69 52.18 49.39 3.28
C GLU A 69 51.79 49.31 1.79
N VAL A 70 52.78 49.06 0.93
CA VAL A 70 52.61 48.94 -0.52
C VAL A 70 52.76 47.46 -0.86
N PRO A 71 51.65 46.72 -1.08
CA PRO A 71 51.72 45.28 -1.27
C PRO A 71 52.62 44.85 -2.43
N TYR A 72 53.40 43.81 -2.19
CA TYR A 72 54.29 43.12 -3.11
C TYR A 72 55.44 43.96 -3.70
N ASP A 73 55.89 44.99 -2.98
CA ASP A 73 57.07 45.77 -3.39
C ASP A 73 58.39 45.20 -2.81
N GLY A 74 58.28 44.18 -1.94
CA GLY A 74 59.39 43.48 -1.30
C GLY A 74 59.99 44.24 -0.11
N LEU A 75 59.34 45.30 0.36
CA LEU A 75 59.74 46.13 1.48
C LEU A 75 58.66 46.06 2.56
N ASP A 76 59.08 46.09 3.82
CA ASP A 76 58.23 46.40 4.95
C ASP A 76 58.15 47.94 5.02
N ASN A 77 57.17 48.55 4.38
CA ASN A 77 57.15 50.01 4.20
C ASN A 77 56.83 50.73 5.53
N ASP A 78 55.99 50.16 6.37
CA ASP A 78 55.58 50.77 7.63
C ASP A 78 56.39 50.32 8.86
N CYS A 79 57.37 49.44 8.65
CA CYS A 79 58.24 48.85 9.66
C CYS A 79 57.48 48.07 10.76
N ASP A 80 56.28 47.57 10.47
CA ASP A 80 55.46 46.77 11.37
C ASP A 80 55.43 45.28 10.91
N PRO A 81 56.08 44.37 11.65
CA PRO A 81 56.10 42.94 11.28
C PRO A 81 54.73 42.25 11.43
N SER A 82 53.68 42.97 11.83
CA SER A 82 52.29 42.47 11.84
C SER A 82 51.48 42.83 10.59
N THR A 83 52.07 43.56 9.64
CA THR A 83 51.54 43.85 8.30
C THR A 83 52.53 43.36 7.24
N PRO A 84 52.67 42.04 7.05
CA PRO A 84 53.63 41.52 6.07
C PRO A 84 53.30 41.98 4.64
N ASP A 85 54.33 42.32 3.87
CA ASP A 85 54.23 42.73 2.45
C ASP A 85 53.57 41.65 1.56
N ASP A 86 53.64 40.39 1.97
CA ASP A 86 53.23 39.22 1.19
C ASP A 86 52.01 38.46 1.75
N ASP A 87 51.31 39.00 2.76
CA ASP A 87 50.10 38.42 3.42
C ASP A 87 49.03 39.52 3.57
N LEU A 88 48.31 39.81 2.48
CA LEU A 88 47.40 40.97 2.42
C LEU A 88 46.08 40.77 3.20
N ASP A 89 45.63 39.52 3.38
CA ASP A 89 44.40 39.20 4.13
C ASP A 89 44.64 38.80 5.61
N GLY A 90 45.89 38.56 5.99
CA GLY A 90 46.34 38.36 7.36
C GLY A 90 46.04 36.97 7.93
N ASP A 91 45.94 35.96 7.09
CA ASP A 91 45.63 34.59 7.51
C ASP A 91 46.87 33.75 7.87
N GLY A 92 48.07 34.31 7.61
CA GLY A 92 49.36 33.73 7.94
C GLY A 92 49.97 32.87 6.83
N PHE A 93 49.37 32.85 5.65
CA PHE A 93 49.96 32.38 4.40
C PHE A 93 50.30 33.58 3.53
N GLY A 94 51.34 33.45 2.70
CA GLY A 94 51.66 34.49 1.74
C GLY A 94 51.43 34.03 0.32
N ILE A 95 51.41 34.95 -0.64
CA ILE A 95 51.08 34.76 -2.07
C ILE A 95 51.74 33.56 -2.79
N ALA A 96 52.81 32.97 -2.26
CA ALA A 96 53.45 31.79 -2.83
C ALA A 96 52.74 30.47 -2.48
N GLU A 97 52.05 30.43 -1.35
CA GLU A 97 51.29 29.30 -0.84
C GLU A 97 49.78 29.59 -0.79
N ASP A 98 49.40 30.87 -0.77
CA ASP A 98 48.03 31.36 -0.80
C ASP A 98 47.52 31.47 -2.25
N CYS A 99 46.36 30.88 -2.52
CA CYS A 99 45.74 30.91 -3.84
C CYS A 99 44.89 32.16 -4.10
N ASP A 100 44.47 32.89 -3.06
CA ASP A 100 43.82 34.20 -3.13
C ASP A 100 44.16 35.06 -1.89
N ASP A 101 45.30 35.75 -1.96
CA ASP A 101 45.87 36.60 -0.90
C ASP A 101 45.00 37.81 -0.49
N GLU A 102 43.81 37.99 -1.10
CA GLU A 102 42.80 38.96 -0.70
C GLU A 102 41.64 38.31 0.12
N ASP A 103 41.63 36.99 0.31
CA ASP A 103 40.59 36.21 0.98
C ASP A 103 41.16 35.15 1.94
N ALA A 104 41.21 35.54 3.22
CA ALA A 104 41.67 34.73 4.35
C ALA A 104 40.94 33.39 4.58
N SER A 105 39.95 33.04 3.75
CA SER A 105 39.29 31.74 3.74
C SER A 105 39.83 30.76 2.69
N LEU A 106 40.77 31.19 1.84
CA LEU A 106 41.37 30.42 0.75
C LEU A 106 42.87 30.22 0.98
N ASN A 107 43.23 29.21 1.76
CA ASN A 107 44.62 28.97 2.13
C ASN A 107 44.91 27.49 2.45
N PRO A 108 46.18 27.05 2.45
CA PRO A 108 46.58 25.66 2.75
C PRO A 108 46.11 25.06 4.08
N GLY A 109 45.64 25.89 5.02
CA GLY A 109 45.10 25.45 6.31
C GLY A 109 43.57 25.38 6.35
N ALA A 110 42.88 25.86 5.31
CA ALA A 110 41.43 25.85 5.23
C ALA A 110 40.89 24.43 5.00
N SER A 111 39.58 24.29 5.14
CA SER A 111 38.88 23.06 4.76
C SER A 111 38.08 23.34 3.50
N GLU A 112 38.15 22.41 2.55
CA GLU A 112 37.34 22.42 1.34
C GLU A 112 35.85 22.58 1.63
N ARG A 113 35.16 23.24 0.71
CA ARG A 113 33.72 23.44 0.71
C ARG A 113 33.23 23.30 -0.71
N CYS A 114 32.03 22.76 -0.89
CA CYS A 114 31.38 22.70 -2.20
C CYS A 114 30.89 24.09 -2.68
N ASP A 115 31.82 25.00 -2.93
CA ASP A 115 31.57 26.33 -3.47
C ASP A 115 32.29 26.58 -4.82
N GLY A 116 33.01 25.57 -5.32
CA GLY A 116 33.71 25.63 -6.60
C GLY A 116 35.03 26.38 -6.54
N LEU A 117 35.54 26.66 -5.34
CA LEU A 117 36.86 27.21 -5.07
C LEU A 117 37.78 26.12 -4.51
N ASP A 118 39.08 26.31 -4.68
CA ASP A 118 40.11 25.50 -4.05
C ASP A 118 40.42 26.17 -2.70
N ASN A 119 39.61 25.87 -1.67
CA ASN A 119 39.71 26.57 -0.40
C ASN A 119 41.01 26.24 0.33
N ASP A 120 41.52 25.02 0.19
CA ASP A 120 42.74 24.54 0.82
C ASP A 120 43.99 24.64 -0.08
N CYS A 121 43.85 25.30 -1.24
CA CYS A 121 44.91 25.59 -2.21
C CYS A 121 45.77 24.34 -2.56
N ASP A 122 45.22 23.14 -2.51
CA ASP A 122 45.95 21.89 -2.79
C ASP A 122 46.04 21.60 -4.31
N GLY A 123 45.39 22.42 -5.12
CA GLY A 123 45.32 22.34 -6.58
C GLY A 123 44.13 21.52 -7.08
N THR A 124 43.22 21.10 -6.20
CA THR A 124 42.01 20.37 -6.56
C THR A 124 40.78 20.91 -5.85
N VAL A 125 39.91 21.54 -6.63
CA VAL A 125 38.61 22.06 -6.19
C VAL A 125 37.71 20.94 -5.66
N ASP A 126 37.09 21.18 -4.49
CA ASP A 126 35.97 20.41 -3.92
C ASP A 126 36.31 18.93 -3.59
N ASN A 127 37.58 18.59 -3.35
CA ASN A 127 38.08 17.21 -3.42
C ASN A 127 37.91 16.35 -2.15
N ASN A 128 37.62 16.96 -0.98
CA ASN A 128 37.76 16.27 0.30
C ASN A 128 36.59 16.42 1.28
N THR A 129 35.48 17.07 0.89
CA THR A 129 34.29 17.21 1.75
C THR A 129 33.05 17.57 0.94
N GLY A 130 32.16 16.60 0.76
CA GLY A 130 30.82 16.81 0.22
C GLY A 130 29.73 16.24 1.13
N PRO A 131 28.45 16.60 0.94
CA PRO A 131 27.37 15.88 1.60
C PRO A 131 27.42 14.38 1.22
N THR A 132 26.91 13.55 2.12
CA THR A 132 26.68 12.14 1.83
C THR A 132 25.50 12.01 0.89
N TRP A 133 25.70 11.29 -0.20
CA TRP A 133 24.65 10.89 -1.14
C TRP A 133 24.46 9.37 -1.07
N TYR A 134 23.25 8.91 -1.35
CA TYR A 134 22.80 7.53 -1.22
C TYR A 134 22.41 6.99 -2.59
N HIS A 135 22.87 5.81 -2.95
CA HIS A 135 22.62 5.23 -4.27
C HIS A 135 21.13 4.93 -4.44
N ASP A 136 20.54 5.40 -5.53
CA ASP A 136 19.15 5.14 -5.90
C ASP A 136 19.15 3.94 -6.86
N GLY A 137 18.85 2.75 -6.33
CA GLY A 137 19.06 1.48 -7.01
C GLY A 137 18.03 1.17 -8.11
N ASP A 138 16.82 1.70 -7.97
CA ASP A 138 15.67 1.40 -8.83
C ASP A 138 15.07 2.65 -9.51
N ASP A 139 15.74 3.80 -9.36
CA ASP A 139 15.45 5.09 -9.98
C ASP A 139 14.11 5.74 -9.50
N ASP A 140 13.74 5.56 -8.23
CA ASP A 140 12.49 6.08 -7.66
C ASP A 140 12.63 7.40 -6.89
N GLY A 141 13.88 7.82 -6.64
CA GLY A 141 14.22 9.06 -5.94
C GLY A 141 14.51 8.89 -4.44
N PHE A 142 14.49 7.67 -3.92
CA PHE A 142 14.91 7.30 -2.57
C PHE A 142 16.21 6.48 -2.65
N GLY A 143 17.00 6.46 -1.56
CA GLY A 143 18.34 5.89 -1.63
C GLY A 143 18.69 4.96 -0.48
N ASP A 144 19.64 4.04 -0.73
CA ASP A 144 20.07 3.02 0.21
C ASP A 144 20.88 3.64 1.37
N PRO A 145 20.46 3.54 2.64
CA PRO A 145 21.25 3.99 3.78
C PRO A 145 22.62 3.30 3.94
N ASN A 146 22.87 2.21 3.23
CA ASN A 146 24.10 1.41 3.28
C ASN A 146 25.02 1.59 2.06
N ASP A 147 24.56 2.21 0.98
CA ASP A 147 25.38 2.49 -0.20
C ASP A 147 25.51 4.01 -0.42
N THR A 148 26.67 4.53 -0.01
CA THR A 148 26.89 5.97 0.09
C THR A 148 28.18 6.44 -0.57
N ILE A 149 28.15 7.64 -1.12
CA ILE A 149 29.35 8.39 -1.53
C ILE A 149 29.39 9.77 -0.87
N GLU A 150 30.59 10.33 -0.72
CA GLU A 150 30.78 11.75 -0.39
C GLU A 150 31.20 12.47 -1.67
N HIS A 151 30.40 13.44 -2.11
CA HIS A 151 30.67 14.19 -3.34
C HIS A 151 29.97 15.55 -3.30
N CYS A 152 30.55 16.57 -3.94
CA CYS A 152 30.01 17.92 -3.90
C CYS A 152 28.80 18.14 -4.81
N ASP A 153 28.78 17.46 -5.95
CA ASP A 153 27.62 17.39 -6.83
C ASP A 153 26.95 16.03 -6.69
N GLY A 154 25.63 15.98 -6.54
CA GLY A 154 24.91 14.71 -6.60
C GLY A 154 25.14 14.07 -7.97
N ASP A 155 25.59 12.81 -7.98
CA ASP A 155 25.62 12.02 -9.20
C ASP A 155 24.18 11.63 -9.58
N ILE A 156 23.90 11.39 -10.86
CA ILE A 156 22.55 11.07 -11.34
C ILE A 156 22.01 9.76 -10.74
N GLU A 157 22.91 8.89 -10.27
CA GLU A 157 22.63 7.58 -9.65
C GLU A 157 22.51 7.69 -8.12
N TYR A 158 22.59 8.88 -7.52
CA TYR A 158 22.52 9.07 -6.08
C TYR A 158 21.59 10.22 -5.67
N VAL A 159 20.88 10.04 -4.57
CA VAL A 159 19.96 11.00 -3.97
C VAL A 159 20.40 11.45 -2.59
N ALA A 160 19.82 12.55 -2.10
CA ALA A 160 20.23 13.16 -0.83
C ALA A 160 19.58 12.53 0.42
N ASN A 161 18.51 11.74 0.22
CA ASN A 161 17.79 11.04 1.29
C ASN A 161 18.24 9.58 1.38
N ASN A 162 17.91 8.91 2.48
CA ASN A 162 18.27 7.52 2.73
C ASN A 162 17.08 6.68 3.19
N ASP A 163 15.91 7.05 2.69
CA ASP A 163 14.64 6.62 3.24
C ASP A 163 14.08 5.37 2.51
N ASP A 164 14.82 4.79 1.56
CA ASP A 164 14.41 3.59 0.83
C ASP A 164 14.61 2.33 1.70
N CYS A 165 13.60 1.45 1.70
CA CYS A 165 13.62 0.17 2.40
C CYS A 165 13.77 -1.05 1.45
N ASP A 166 13.69 -0.87 0.13
CA ASP A 166 13.90 -1.91 -0.89
C ASP A 166 14.41 -1.31 -2.23
N ASP A 167 15.72 -1.07 -2.29
CA ASP A 167 16.43 -0.45 -3.43
C ASP A 167 16.40 -1.22 -4.77
N ASP A 168 15.69 -2.35 -4.83
CA ASP A 168 15.47 -3.13 -6.05
C ASP A 168 14.04 -2.94 -6.61
N GLN A 169 13.16 -2.19 -5.93
CA GLN A 169 11.74 -2.07 -6.23
C GLN A 169 11.17 -0.65 -6.05
N SER A 170 11.09 0.08 -7.18
CA SER A 170 10.61 1.47 -7.25
C SER A 170 9.17 1.76 -6.78
N SER A 171 8.46 0.73 -6.31
CA SER A 171 7.13 0.82 -5.73
C SER A 171 7.13 0.66 -4.21
N VAL A 172 8.31 0.51 -3.60
CA VAL A 172 8.52 0.30 -2.17
C VAL A 172 9.39 1.45 -1.67
N ASN A 173 8.76 2.53 -1.24
CA ASN A 173 9.43 3.74 -0.79
C ASN A 173 8.47 4.62 0.04
N PRO A 174 8.98 5.61 0.80
CA PRO A 174 8.18 6.50 1.65
C PRO A 174 7.06 7.30 1.00
N ALA A 175 6.99 7.35 -0.34
CA ALA A 175 5.93 8.02 -1.08
C ALA A 175 4.98 7.04 -1.77
N ALA A 176 5.19 5.74 -1.67
CA ALA A 176 4.29 4.73 -2.18
C ALA A 176 2.99 4.67 -1.36
N ASP A 177 1.94 4.13 -1.97
CA ASP A 177 0.73 3.75 -1.25
C ASP A 177 0.95 2.33 -0.70
N GLU A 178 0.68 2.12 0.60
CA GLU A 178 0.72 0.78 1.20
C GLU A 178 -0.32 -0.14 0.54
N LEU A 179 0.06 -1.39 0.27
CA LEU A 179 -0.83 -2.43 -0.25
C LEU A 179 -0.80 -3.68 0.64
N CYS A 180 -1.92 -4.41 0.67
CA CYS A 180 -2.06 -5.68 1.36
C CYS A 180 -1.32 -6.83 0.62
N ASN A 181 0.01 -6.73 0.48
CA ASN A 181 0.84 -7.62 -0.33
C ASN A 181 1.94 -8.36 0.47
N GLY A 182 2.05 -8.11 1.78
CA GLY A 182 3.05 -8.69 2.67
C GLY A 182 4.38 -7.94 2.69
N LYS A 183 4.41 -6.69 2.23
CA LYS A 183 5.56 -5.79 2.26
C LYS A 183 5.16 -4.48 2.94
N ASP A 184 6.17 -3.82 3.48
CA ASP A 184 6.10 -2.42 3.93
C ASP A 184 6.38 -1.58 2.69
N ASP A 185 5.37 -1.32 1.85
CA ASP A 185 5.53 -0.63 0.58
C ASP A 185 5.79 0.87 0.82
N ASP A 186 5.29 1.47 1.90
CA ASP A 186 5.52 2.89 2.23
C ASP A 186 6.66 3.16 3.24
N CYS A 187 7.44 2.12 3.57
CA CYS A 187 8.62 2.18 4.42
C CYS A 187 8.40 2.85 5.79
N ASP A 188 7.19 2.81 6.35
CA ASP A 188 6.88 3.43 7.65
C ASP A 188 7.16 2.51 8.86
N GLY A 189 7.52 1.25 8.59
CA GLY A 189 7.84 0.21 9.56
C GLY A 189 6.65 -0.66 9.97
N PHE A 190 5.49 -0.47 9.37
CA PHE A 190 4.34 -1.35 9.44
C PHE A 190 4.18 -2.14 8.13
N THR A 191 3.39 -3.20 8.15
CA THR A 191 3.22 -4.08 6.98
C THR A 191 1.76 -4.42 6.93
N ASP A 192 1.14 -4.20 5.77
CA ASP A 192 -0.27 -4.46 5.49
C ASP A 192 -1.20 -3.80 6.54
N GLU A 193 -0.99 -2.52 6.91
CA GLU A 193 -1.84 -1.89 7.93
C GLU A 193 -3.23 -1.45 7.42
N GLU A 194 -4.08 -1.02 8.36
CA GLU A 194 -5.48 -0.60 8.10
C GLU A 194 -5.60 0.57 7.11
N GLY A 195 -4.51 1.30 6.87
CA GLY A 195 -4.41 2.40 5.91
C GLY A 195 -4.15 1.99 4.46
N ALA A 196 -3.85 0.71 4.20
CA ALA A 196 -3.50 0.23 2.87
C ALA A 196 -4.57 0.54 1.82
N ALA A 197 -4.15 0.87 0.61
CA ALA A 197 -5.03 1.37 -0.45
C ALA A 197 -6.01 0.31 -1.00
N ASP A 198 -5.72 -0.98 -0.82
CA ASP A 198 -6.51 -2.10 -1.32
C ASP A 198 -7.13 -2.99 -0.22
N VAL A 199 -7.30 -2.43 0.99
CA VAL A 199 -8.08 -3.08 2.06
C VAL A 199 -9.46 -3.53 1.59
N THR A 200 -9.90 -4.68 2.07
CA THR A 200 -11.22 -5.24 1.76
C THR A 200 -12.15 -5.19 2.98
N PRO A 201 -13.48 -5.09 2.76
CA PRO A 201 -14.44 -5.12 3.87
C PRO A 201 -14.58 -6.53 4.45
N TRP A 202 -14.59 -6.58 5.78
CA TRP A 202 -14.87 -7.75 6.59
C TRP A 202 -16.08 -7.48 7.47
N TYR A 203 -16.98 -8.45 7.54
CA TYR A 203 -18.28 -8.35 8.20
C TYR A 203 -18.26 -9.23 9.45
N ALA A 204 -18.72 -8.71 10.59
CA ALA A 204 -18.79 -9.49 11.81
C ALA A 204 -19.70 -10.70 11.61
N ASP A 205 -19.26 -11.87 12.06
CA ASP A 205 -19.96 -13.15 11.97
C ASP A 205 -20.19 -13.66 13.41
N GLY A 206 -21.37 -13.35 13.92
CA GLY A 206 -21.71 -13.51 15.33
C GLY A 206 -22.08 -14.94 15.74
N ASP A 207 -22.63 -15.72 14.82
CA ASP A 207 -23.11 -17.08 15.05
C ASP A 207 -22.26 -18.16 14.38
N GLY A 208 -21.40 -17.81 13.42
CA GLY A 208 -20.42 -18.68 12.80
C GLY A 208 -20.92 -19.46 11.60
N ASP A 209 -21.96 -18.99 10.89
CA ASP A 209 -22.46 -19.63 9.68
C ASP A 209 -21.63 -19.30 8.41
N GLY A 210 -20.79 -18.27 8.49
CA GLY A 210 -19.90 -17.83 7.41
C GLY A 210 -20.39 -16.63 6.61
N TYR A 211 -21.54 -16.06 6.93
CA TYR A 211 -22.05 -14.79 6.42
C TYR A 211 -22.01 -13.76 7.54
N GLY A 212 -21.55 -12.55 7.22
CA GLY A 212 -21.48 -11.50 8.22
C GLY A 212 -22.58 -10.47 8.09
N SER A 213 -22.87 -9.81 9.21
CA SER A 213 -23.81 -8.70 9.31
C SER A 213 -23.46 -7.57 8.34
N LEU A 214 -24.46 -7.05 7.62
CA LEU A 214 -24.31 -5.87 6.74
C LEU A 214 -23.98 -4.56 7.48
N SER A 215 -23.92 -4.57 8.81
CA SER A 215 -23.72 -3.36 9.60
C SER A 215 -22.23 -3.02 9.76
N SER A 216 -21.83 -1.89 9.17
CA SER A 216 -20.51 -1.23 9.38
C SER A 216 -19.31 -2.19 9.25
N PRO A 217 -18.94 -2.60 8.03
CA PRO A 217 -17.78 -3.48 7.83
C PRO A 217 -16.48 -2.82 8.32
N VAL A 218 -15.57 -3.66 8.78
CA VAL A 218 -14.19 -3.28 9.11
C VAL A 218 -13.34 -3.45 7.85
N LEU A 219 -12.57 -2.44 7.47
CA LEU A 219 -11.61 -2.55 6.37
C LEU A 219 -10.30 -3.10 6.93
N ALA A 220 -9.78 -4.17 6.33
CA ALA A 220 -8.50 -4.76 6.72
C ALA A 220 -7.90 -5.61 5.60
N CYS A 221 -6.59 -5.83 5.65
CA CYS A 221 -5.88 -6.74 4.75
C CYS A 221 -6.20 -8.22 5.03
N GLU A 222 -6.31 -8.59 6.30
CA GLU A 222 -6.70 -9.93 6.74
C GLU A 222 -7.97 -9.89 7.58
N ALA A 223 -8.70 -11.01 7.59
CA ALA A 223 -9.91 -11.19 8.37
C ALA A 223 -9.66 -10.93 9.85
N PRO A 224 -10.29 -9.89 10.46
CA PRO A 224 -10.28 -9.74 11.89
C PRO A 224 -10.97 -10.94 12.55
N SER A 225 -10.57 -11.27 13.78
CA SER A 225 -11.19 -12.39 14.52
C SER A 225 -12.72 -12.21 14.61
N GLY A 226 -13.46 -13.24 14.21
CA GLY A 226 -14.94 -13.22 14.20
C GLY A 226 -15.54 -12.38 13.07
N HIS A 227 -14.81 -12.21 11.97
CA HIS A 227 -15.34 -11.59 10.76
C HIS A 227 -15.10 -12.50 9.54
N VAL A 228 -15.95 -12.35 8.53
CA VAL A 228 -15.93 -13.08 7.26
C VAL A 228 -16.06 -12.11 6.08
N SER A 229 -15.67 -12.55 4.90
CA SER A 229 -15.70 -11.72 3.67
C SER A 229 -17.08 -11.70 3.02
N GLU A 230 -17.88 -12.74 3.24
CA GLU A 230 -19.24 -12.82 2.75
C GLU A 230 -20.15 -11.99 3.63
N SER A 231 -21.12 -11.32 3.01
CA SER A 231 -22.07 -10.46 3.72
C SER A 231 -23.49 -10.87 3.36
N GLY A 232 -24.46 -10.34 4.10
CA GLY A 232 -25.88 -10.51 3.76
C GLY A 232 -26.67 -11.23 4.84
N ASP A 233 -26.04 -11.56 5.96
CA ASP A 233 -26.73 -12.06 7.13
C ASP A 233 -27.69 -10.97 7.68
N CYS A 234 -28.97 -11.35 7.75
CA CYS A 234 -30.07 -10.53 8.23
C CYS A 234 -30.36 -10.72 9.74
N ASP A 235 -29.85 -11.77 10.39
CA ASP A 235 -29.86 -11.99 11.84
C ASP A 235 -28.61 -12.75 12.34
N ASP A 236 -27.52 -12.00 12.54
CA ASP A 236 -26.15 -12.39 12.97
C ASP A 236 -26.05 -13.03 14.38
N ALA A 237 -27.15 -13.58 14.88
CA ALA A 237 -27.25 -14.32 16.12
C ALA A 237 -27.83 -15.73 15.92
N VAL A 238 -28.16 -16.13 14.69
CA VAL A 238 -28.85 -17.35 14.32
C VAL A 238 -28.17 -18.01 13.12
N ASP A 239 -27.41 -19.09 13.38
CA ASP A 239 -26.59 -19.82 12.38
C ASP A 239 -27.37 -20.51 11.24
N SER A 240 -28.70 -20.39 11.25
CA SER A 240 -29.60 -20.88 10.21
C SER A 240 -30.25 -19.74 9.43
N THR A 241 -29.77 -18.50 9.59
CA THR A 241 -30.34 -17.30 8.96
C THR A 241 -29.29 -16.59 8.12
N TYR A 242 -29.21 -16.95 6.84
CA TYR A 242 -28.21 -16.42 5.91
C TYR A 242 -28.64 -16.55 4.45
N PRO A 243 -28.04 -15.79 3.51
CA PRO A 243 -28.32 -15.89 2.08
C PRO A 243 -28.35 -17.31 1.52
N GLY A 244 -29.55 -17.79 1.17
CA GLY A 244 -29.77 -19.12 0.60
C GLY A 244 -29.78 -20.27 1.62
N ALA A 245 -30.07 -19.99 2.89
CA ALA A 245 -30.48 -21.00 3.86
C ALA A 245 -31.82 -21.65 3.45
N ASP A 246 -32.22 -22.69 4.18
CA ASP A 246 -33.55 -23.28 4.01
C ASP A 246 -34.59 -22.40 4.73
N GLU A 247 -35.69 -22.08 4.04
CA GLU A 247 -36.85 -21.38 4.63
C GLU A 247 -37.72 -22.29 5.49
N TYR A 248 -38.26 -21.72 6.57
CA TYR A 248 -39.19 -22.40 7.48
C TYR A 248 -40.38 -21.51 7.82
N CYS A 249 -41.51 -22.12 8.14
CA CYS A 249 -42.72 -21.45 8.60
C CYS A 249 -42.62 -21.04 10.09
N ASP A 250 -41.61 -20.27 10.47
CA ASP A 250 -41.32 -19.89 11.86
C ASP A 250 -41.41 -18.38 12.15
N GLY A 251 -41.72 -17.57 11.14
CA GLY A 251 -41.83 -16.13 11.19
C GLY A 251 -40.51 -15.38 10.99
N ALA A 252 -39.43 -16.08 10.64
CA ALA A 252 -38.16 -15.50 10.23
C ALA A 252 -38.01 -15.49 8.69
N ASP A 253 -37.12 -14.62 8.23
CA ASP A 253 -36.57 -14.62 6.87
C ASP A 253 -35.24 -15.36 7.01
N ASN A 254 -35.25 -16.68 6.86
CA ASN A 254 -34.09 -17.53 7.11
C ASN A 254 -33.06 -17.44 5.98
N ASP A 255 -33.49 -17.21 4.75
CA ASP A 255 -32.64 -17.16 3.58
C ASP A 255 -32.24 -15.74 3.17
N CYS A 256 -32.71 -14.75 3.94
CA CYS A 256 -32.41 -13.33 3.83
C CYS A 256 -32.73 -12.72 2.45
N ASP A 257 -33.77 -13.21 1.78
CA ASP A 257 -34.20 -12.72 0.48
C ASP A 257 -35.21 -11.54 0.56
N GLY A 258 -35.72 -11.27 1.76
CA GLY A 258 -36.65 -10.19 2.08
C GLY A 258 -38.12 -10.62 2.13
N PHE A 259 -38.42 -11.91 1.97
CA PHE A 259 -39.72 -12.51 2.24
C PHE A 259 -39.66 -13.34 3.54
N THR A 260 -40.82 -13.70 4.07
CA THR A 260 -40.92 -14.39 5.36
C THR A 260 -41.97 -15.45 5.20
N ASP A 261 -41.68 -16.69 5.62
CA ASP A 261 -42.60 -17.82 5.57
C ASP A 261 -43.18 -18.05 4.15
N GLU A 262 -42.33 -18.11 3.13
CA GLU A 262 -42.78 -18.17 1.72
C GLU A 262 -43.01 -19.60 1.16
N GLU A 263 -43.27 -19.71 -0.15
CA GLU A 263 -43.84 -20.93 -0.76
C GLU A 263 -42.88 -22.12 -0.86
N ASP A 264 -41.57 -21.88 -0.72
CA ASP A 264 -40.52 -22.91 -0.72
C ASP A 264 -40.06 -23.33 0.69
N ALA A 265 -40.72 -22.81 1.73
CA ALA A 265 -40.51 -23.22 3.11
C ALA A 265 -40.62 -24.75 3.25
N ILE A 266 -39.61 -25.37 3.85
CA ILE A 266 -39.46 -26.84 3.89
C ILE A 266 -40.58 -27.53 4.67
N ASP A 267 -41.12 -26.85 5.70
CA ASP A 267 -42.21 -27.35 6.52
C ASP A 267 -43.58 -26.75 6.16
N GLY A 268 -43.68 -26.14 4.98
CA GLY A 268 -44.95 -25.70 4.41
C GLY A 268 -45.96 -26.86 4.26
N GLU A 269 -47.22 -26.58 4.57
CA GLU A 269 -48.31 -27.51 4.35
C GLU A 269 -48.83 -27.41 2.91
N THR A 270 -49.34 -28.52 2.36
CA THR A 270 -49.98 -28.53 1.04
C THR A 270 -51.47 -28.24 1.18
N PHE A 271 -51.94 -27.22 0.48
CA PHE A 271 -53.34 -26.85 0.32
C PHE A 271 -53.78 -27.05 -1.13
N PHE A 272 -55.08 -27.12 -1.36
CA PHE A 272 -55.71 -27.42 -2.63
C PHE A 272 -56.75 -26.34 -2.92
N LEU A 273 -56.74 -25.78 -4.13
CA LEU A 273 -57.68 -24.73 -4.51
C LEU A 273 -59.12 -25.24 -4.42
N ASP A 274 -59.98 -24.47 -3.76
CA ASP A 274 -61.41 -24.72 -3.56
C ASP A 274 -62.19 -23.61 -4.30
N THR A 275 -62.41 -23.86 -5.58
CA THR A 275 -62.95 -22.88 -6.53
C THR A 275 -64.44 -22.64 -6.30
N ASP A 276 -65.19 -23.68 -5.94
CA ASP A 276 -66.64 -23.63 -5.79
C ASP A 276 -67.12 -23.44 -4.34
N ARG A 277 -66.21 -23.59 -3.36
CA ARG A 277 -66.36 -23.29 -1.94
C ARG A 277 -67.23 -24.27 -1.17
N ASP A 278 -67.12 -25.56 -1.45
CA ASP A 278 -67.76 -26.60 -0.65
C ASP A 278 -66.88 -27.14 0.51
N GLY A 279 -65.59 -26.76 0.53
CA GLY A 279 -64.64 -27.12 1.56
C GLY A 279 -63.72 -28.30 1.20
N TYR A 280 -63.84 -28.83 -0.02
CA TYR A 280 -62.90 -29.77 -0.62
C TYR A 280 -62.17 -29.08 -1.78
N GLY A 281 -60.90 -29.41 -1.98
CA GLY A 281 -60.09 -28.78 -3.02
C GLY A 281 -59.67 -29.76 -4.10
N ASP A 282 -59.31 -29.21 -5.27
CA ASP A 282 -58.85 -29.97 -6.44
C ASP A 282 -57.49 -30.64 -6.16
N PRO A 283 -57.38 -31.99 -6.18
CA PRO A 283 -56.12 -32.70 -5.97
C PRO A 283 -55.04 -32.37 -7.01
N ASP A 284 -55.43 -31.89 -8.20
CA ASP A 284 -54.51 -31.47 -9.26
C ASP A 284 -54.09 -29.98 -9.14
N ALA A 285 -54.69 -29.22 -8.22
CA ALA A 285 -54.38 -27.81 -7.97
C ALA A 285 -53.76 -27.56 -6.57
N ALA A 286 -52.71 -28.31 -6.27
CA ALA A 286 -51.95 -28.18 -5.03
C ALA A 286 -51.06 -26.92 -4.99
N VAL A 287 -50.99 -26.29 -3.82
CA VAL A 287 -50.10 -25.17 -3.48
C VAL A 287 -49.49 -25.42 -2.10
N THR A 288 -48.17 -25.27 -1.96
CA THR A 288 -47.49 -25.35 -0.66
C THR A 288 -47.43 -23.95 -0.05
N ALA A 289 -47.77 -23.83 1.24
CA ALA A 289 -47.70 -22.56 1.97
C ALA A 289 -47.65 -22.80 3.50
N CYS A 290 -47.22 -21.79 4.25
CA CYS A 290 -47.24 -21.82 5.72
C CYS A 290 -48.64 -21.61 6.33
N GLU A 291 -49.50 -20.89 5.62
CA GLU A 291 -50.92 -20.75 5.96
C GLU A 291 -51.77 -21.02 4.71
N ALA A 292 -52.98 -21.55 4.92
CA ALA A 292 -53.94 -21.82 3.85
C ALA A 292 -54.15 -20.57 2.98
N PRO A 293 -53.76 -20.59 1.68
CA PRO A 293 -54.00 -19.46 0.80
C PRO A 293 -55.49 -19.16 0.67
N SER A 294 -55.84 -17.91 0.39
CA SER A 294 -57.24 -17.51 0.25
C SER A 294 -57.95 -18.31 -0.84
N GLY A 295 -58.92 -19.15 -0.43
CA GLY A 295 -59.67 -20.01 -1.34
C GLY A 295 -59.02 -21.37 -1.58
N ALA A 296 -58.07 -21.79 -0.75
CA ALA A 296 -57.56 -23.15 -0.72
C ALA A 296 -57.88 -23.82 0.63
N VAL A 297 -57.97 -25.14 0.63
CA VAL A 297 -58.29 -26.00 1.78
C VAL A 297 -57.30 -27.15 1.87
N ALA A 298 -57.14 -27.76 3.05
CA ALA A 298 -56.21 -28.88 3.22
C ALA A 298 -56.75 -30.22 2.69
N ASP A 299 -58.07 -30.31 2.49
CA ASP A 299 -58.73 -31.52 1.99
C ASP A 299 -58.72 -31.54 0.47
N ASN A 300 -58.25 -32.63 -0.15
CA ASN A 300 -57.93 -32.70 -1.57
C ASN A 300 -58.81 -33.67 -2.35
N THR A 301 -59.96 -34.00 -1.78
CA THR A 301 -60.78 -35.12 -2.22
C THR A 301 -61.89 -34.71 -3.18
N ASP A 302 -61.86 -33.49 -3.71
CA ASP A 302 -62.84 -33.02 -4.69
C ASP A 302 -62.55 -33.64 -6.08
N CYS A 303 -63.58 -34.26 -6.68
CA CYS A 303 -63.50 -34.83 -8.02
C CYS A 303 -64.03 -33.90 -9.13
N ASP A 304 -64.73 -32.80 -8.79
CA ASP A 304 -65.10 -31.71 -9.71
C ASP A 304 -65.18 -30.35 -8.97
N ASP A 305 -64.01 -29.69 -8.85
CA ASP A 305 -63.80 -28.34 -8.27
C ASP A 305 -64.42 -27.19 -9.08
N ARG A 306 -65.54 -27.44 -9.74
CA ARG A 306 -66.38 -26.43 -10.39
C ARG A 306 -67.84 -26.57 -9.97
N SER A 307 -68.15 -27.54 -9.13
CA SER A 307 -69.50 -27.91 -8.73
C SER A 307 -69.54 -28.30 -7.24
N ALA A 308 -69.91 -27.35 -6.39
CA ALA A 308 -70.08 -27.51 -4.94
C ALA A 308 -71.11 -28.58 -4.46
N GLY A 309 -71.67 -29.36 -5.38
CA GLY A 309 -72.51 -30.52 -5.08
C GLY A 309 -71.88 -31.85 -5.50
N ILE A 310 -70.63 -31.84 -5.98
CA ILE A 310 -69.84 -33.01 -6.36
C ILE A 310 -68.61 -33.02 -5.46
N HIS A 311 -68.66 -33.78 -4.37
CA HIS A 311 -67.61 -33.84 -3.36
C HIS A 311 -67.83 -35.05 -2.45
N PRO A 312 -66.85 -35.45 -1.63
CA PRO A 312 -67.01 -36.54 -0.68
C PRO A 312 -68.22 -36.39 0.24
N GLY A 313 -69.05 -37.43 0.23
CA GLY A 313 -70.27 -37.50 1.04
C GLY A 313 -71.44 -36.67 0.50
N ALA A 314 -71.37 -36.16 -0.74
CA ALA A 314 -72.55 -35.66 -1.44
C ALA A 314 -73.60 -36.78 -1.62
N GLU A 315 -74.85 -36.39 -1.93
CA GLU A 315 -75.92 -37.36 -2.19
C GLU A 315 -75.82 -37.86 -3.64
N GLU A 316 -75.75 -39.18 -3.80
CA GLU A 316 -75.65 -39.80 -5.12
C GLU A 316 -77.00 -39.82 -5.86
N THR A 317 -76.97 -39.38 -7.11
CA THR A 317 -78.06 -39.42 -8.07
C THR A 317 -77.76 -40.46 -9.13
N TRP A 318 -78.10 -41.70 -8.81
CA TRP A 318 -77.88 -42.85 -9.69
C TRP A 318 -78.34 -42.64 -11.13
N TYR A 319 -77.53 -43.12 -12.07
CA TYR A 319 -77.75 -43.22 -13.51
C TYR A 319 -77.65 -41.92 -14.31
N ASP A 320 -77.04 -40.87 -13.77
CA ASP A 320 -76.83 -39.61 -14.50
C ASP A 320 -75.42 -39.49 -15.12
N GLY A 321 -74.54 -40.44 -14.83
CA GLY A 321 -73.18 -40.59 -15.35
C GLY A 321 -72.14 -39.75 -14.61
N VAL A 322 -72.48 -39.16 -13.46
CA VAL A 322 -71.59 -38.36 -12.63
C VAL A 322 -71.46 -39.06 -11.27
N ASP A 323 -70.24 -39.18 -10.77
CA ASP A 323 -69.96 -39.64 -9.40
C ASP A 323 -70.05 -38.40 -8.50
N GLN A 324 -71.20 -38.14 -7.87
CA GLN A 324 -71.35 -36.92 -7.07
C GLN A 324 -70.61 -37.01 -5.74
N ASN A 325 -70.55 -38.20 -5.16
CA ASN A 325 -69.99 -38.37 -3.83
C ASN A 325 -68.47 -38.65 -3.84
N CYS A 326 -67.84 -38.68 -5.02
CA CYS A 326 -66.42 -38.91 -5.25
C CYS A 326 -65.87 -40.21 -4.61
N ASP A 327 -66.69 -41.25 -4.46
CA ASP A 327 -66.27 -42.53 -3.88
C ASP A 327 -65.67 -43.49 -4.91
N GLY A 328 -65.73 -43.14 -6.19
CA GLY A 328 -65.20 -43.92 -7.30
C GLY A 328 -66.01 -45.19 -7.60
N LEU A 329 -67.19 -45.34 -7.01
CA LEU A 329 -68.14 -46.38 -7.39
C LEU A 329 -68.74 -46.06 -8.76
N ASN A 330 -69.26 -47.10 -9.39
CA ASN A 330 -69.88 -46.95 -10.70
C ASN A 330 -71.31 -46.42 -10.51
N ASP A 331 -71.60 -45.23 -11.02
CA ASP A 331 -72.95 -44.62 -11.02
C ASP A 331 -74.05 -45.50 -11.67
N TYR A 332 -73.67 -46.55 -12.40
CA TYR A 332 -74.59 -47.52 -12.98
C TYR A 332 -74.67 -48.84 -12.19
N ASP A 333 -74.15 -48.91 -10.95
CA ASP A 333 -74.18 -50.08 -10.04
C ASP A 333 -74.73 -49.62 -8.68
N ALA A 334 -76.05 -49.40 -8.62
CA ALA A 334 -76.67 -48.66 -7.52
C ALA A 334 -76.77 -49.47 -6.21
N ASP A 335 -76.65 -50.79 -6.28
CA ASP A 335 -76.65 -51.67 -5.11
C ASP A 335 -75.23 -52.18 -4.73
N GLY A 336 -74.23 -51.93 -5.57
CA GLY A 336 -72.81 -52.12 -5.27
C GLY A 336 -72.36 -53.57 -5.29
N ASP A 337 -73.03 -54.43 -6.07
CA ASP A 337 -72.66 -55.84 -6.23
C ASP A 337 -71.61 -56.09 -7.32
N GLY A 338 -71.32 -55.07 -8.14
CA GLY A 338 -70.31 -55.09 -9.20
C GLY A 338 -70.85 -55.46 -10.58
N ASP A 339 -72.15 -55.72 -10.73
CA ASP A 339 -72.80 -56.03 -12.00
C ASP A 339 -73.74 -54.90 -12.45
N LEU A 340 -73.61 -54.47 -13.71
CA LEU A 340 -74.45 -53.42 -14.26
C LEU A 340 -75.85 -53.95 -14.62
N PRO A 341 -76.89 -53.09 -14.61
CA PRO A 341 -78.22 -53.48 -15.03
C PRO A 341 -78.27 -53.76 -16.54
N GLU A 342 -79.24 -54.59 -16.94
CA GLU A 342 -79.44 -54.98 -18.34
C GLU A 342 -79.61 -53.77 -19.29
N LEU A 343 -80.16 -52.65 -18.79
CA LEU A 343 -80.38 -51.42 -19.57
C LEU A 343 -79.06 -50.76 -20.04
N TRP A 344 -77.98 -50.96 -19.29
CA TRP A 344 -76.64 -50.42 -19.57
C TRP A 344 -75.65 -51.50 -20.06
N GLY A 345 -76.18 -52.66 -20.46
CA GLY A 345 -75.42 -53.74 -21.10
C GLY A 345 -74.77 -54.72 -20.13
N GLY A 346 -75.12 -54.68 -18.85
CA GLY A 346 -74.76 -55.70 -17.88
C GLY A 346 -75.77 -56.85 -17.78
N GLY A 347 -75.62 -57.67 -16.74
CA GLY A 347 -76.37 -58.91 -16.53
C GLY A 347 -77.27 -58.90 -15.30
N ASP A 348 -77.27 -57.82 -14.52
CA ASP A 348 -78.14 -57.68 -13.36
C ASP A 348 -79.58 -57.30 -13.80
N CYS A 349 -80.54 -57.98 -13.20
CA CYS A 349 -81.97 -57.83 -13.45
C CYS A 349 -82.70 -57.03 -12.36
N ASN A 350 -82.06 -56.71 -11.23
CA ASN A 350 -82.59 -55.86 -10.17
C ASN A 350 -81.51 -55.10 -9.38
N ASP A 351 -81.06 -54.02 -10.00
CA ASP A 351 -80.03 -53.06 -9.57
C ASP A 351 -80.31 -52.26 -8.29
N GLY A 352 -81.31 -52.67 -7.52
CA GLY A 352 -81.60 -52.12 -6.19
C GLY A 352 -81.46 -53.16 -5.09
N ASP A 353 -80.92 -54.34 -5.39
CA ASP A 353 -80.79 -55.47 -4.49
C ASP A 353 -79.48 -56.22 -4.74
N ALA A 354 -78.45 -55.84 -3.97
CA ALA A 354 -77.09 -56.37 -4.03
C ALA A 354 -76.95 -57.90 -3.83
N THR A 355 -78.05 -58.62 -3.61
CA THR A 355 -78.08 -60.09 -3.57
C THR A 355 -78.38 -60.72 -4.93
N ILE A 356 -78.74 -59.91 -5.93
CA ILE A 356 -79.17 -60.32 -7.26
C ILE A 356 -78.09 -59.90 -8.26
N TYR A 357 -77.17 -60.81 -8.57
CA TYR A 357 -76.03 -60.51 -9.46
C TYR A 357 -75.58 -61.72 -10.27
N LEU A 358 -74.72 -61.49 -11.27
CA LEU A 358 -74.24 -62.53 -12.18
C LEU A 358 -73.25 -63.47 -11.47
N GLY A 359 -73.78 -64.57 -10.95
CA GLY A 359 -73.01 -65.56 -10.19
C GLY A 359 -73.47 -65.73 -8.74
N ALA A 360 -74.50 -64.99 -8.32
CA ALA A 360 -75.22 -65.24 -7.08
C ALA A 360 -75.76 -66.68 -7.01
N THR A 361 -75.84 -67.24 -5.80
CA THR A 361 -76.40 -68.58 -5.60
C THR A 361 -77.92 -68.55 -5.66
N ASP A 362 -78.49 -69.20 -6.67
CA ASP A 362 -79.95 -69.34 -6.88
C ASP A 362 -80.68 -69.87 -5.63
N THR A 363 -81.55 -69.01 -5.09
CA THR A 363 -82.50 -69.36 -4.03
C THR A 363 -83.83 -69.82 -4.63
N TRP A 364 -83.99 -71.14 -4.70
CA TRP A 364 -85.20 -71.79 -5.22
C TRP A 364 -86.51 -71.08 -4.82
N TYR A 365 -87.28 -70.66 -5.85
CA TYR A 365 -88.63 -70.05 -5.80
C TYR A 365 -88.73 -68.54 -5.48
N ASP A 366 -87.66 -67.77 -5.59
CA ASP A 366 -87.70 -66.30 -5.48
C ASP A 366 -88.14 -65.58 -6.78
N GLY A 367 -87.93 -66.22 -7.94
CA GLY A 367 -88.35 -65.68 -9.24
C GLY A 367 -87.37 -64.69 -9.86
N VAL A 368 -86.10 -64.75 -9.45
CA VAL A 368 -84.97 -63.96 -9.96
C VAL A 368 -83.99 -64.87 -10.69
#